data_AF-A0A8S0Y7E3-F1
#
_entry.id   AF-A0A8S0Y7E3-F1
#
_cell.length_a   1.000
_cell.length_b   1.000
_cell.length_c   1.000
_cell.angle_alpha   90.00
_cell.angle_beta   90.00
_cell.angle_gamma   90.00
#
_symmetry.space_group_name_H-M   'P 1'
#
loop_
_entity.id
_entity.type
_entity.pdbx_description
1 polymer ?
#
loop_
_entity_poly.entity_id
_entity_poly.type
_entity_poly.pdbx_seq_one_letter_code
_entity_poly.pdbx_strand_id
1 'polypeptide(L)'
;MTEYTLAQMIDKLGRNPNLKFQFVEDEIYKENGNGIVIALDEDGRVINEAGRPILSNFSLSSKFRLVNEPVSVKEAFKAFEEGKTIYCDNEGIRYYYEPELLGRCTVLKNQFSKAISVQELLYGKWFIKEDD
;
A
#
# COMPACT_ATOMS: atom_id res chain seq x y z
N MET A 1 -10.14 -10.48 3.60
CA MET A 1 -9.09 -9.56 4.05
C MET A 1 -8.89 -9.72 5.55
N THR A 2 -7.64 -9.84 6.02
CA THR A 2 -7.32 -10.08 7.45
C THR A 2 -7.41 -8.78 8.26
N GLU A 3 -7.97 -8.86 9.47
CA GLU A 3 -8.07 -7.75 10.41
C GLU A 3 -7.10 -7.91 11.58
N TYR A 4 -6.52 -6.79 12.01
CA TYR A 4 -5.52 -6.69 13.06
C TYR A 4 -6.06 -5.81 14.19
N THR A 5 -5.73 -6.14 15.44
CA THR A 5 -5.96 -5.26 16.59
C THR A 5 -4.95 -4.11 16.62
N LEU A 6 -5.19 -3.10 17.46
CA LEU A 6 -4.22 -2.01 17.66
C LEU A 6 -2.82 -2.53 18.03
N ALA A 7 -2.73 -3.51 18.92
CA ALA A 7 -1.46 -4.09 19.34
C ALA A 7 -0.74 -4.80 18.17
N GLN A 8 -1.47 -5.55 17.35
CA GLN A 8 -0.91 -6.24 16.18
C GLN A 8 -0.47 -5.26 15.08
N MET A 9 -1.25 -4.19 14.87
CA MET A 9 -0.91 -3.11 13.96
C MET A 9 0.40 -2.43 14.39
N ILE A 10 0.53 -2.08 15.68
CA ILE A 10 1.75 -1.45 16.22
C ILE A 10 2.96 -2.39 16.09
N ASP A 11 2.84 -3.68 16.43
CA ASP A 11 3.94 -4.64 16.25
C ASP A 11 4.39 -4.72 14.79
N LYS A 12 3.45 -4.75 13.84
CA LYS A 12 3.76 -4.74 12.41
C LYS A 12 4.45 -3.44 11.96
N LEU A 13 3.95 -2.27 12.38
CA LEU A 13 4.59 -0.98 12.09
C LEU A 13 5.98 -0.88 12.70
N GLY A 14 6.19 -1.44 13.90
CA GLY A 14 7.50 -1.49 14.54
C GLY A 14 8.52 -2.36 13.79
N ARG A 15 8.05 -3.42 13.10
CA ARG A 15 8.91 -4.28 12.26
C ARG A 15 9.14 -3.70 10.87
N ASN A 16 8.14 -3.00 10.32
CA ASN A 16 8.22 -2.34 9.01
C ASN A 16 7.49 -0.98 9.06
N PRO A 17 8.22 0.13 9.24
CA PRO A 17 7.62 1.46 9.40
C PRO A 17 6.95 1.99 8.12
N ASN A 18 7.14 1.31 6.98
CA ASN A 18 6.54 1.71 5.70
C ASN A 18 5.13 1.13 5.46
N LEU A 19 4.64 0.28 6.37
CA LEU A 19 3.29 -0.28 6.23
C LEU A 19 2.22 0.79 6.40
N LYS A 20 1.11 0.60 5.69
CA LYS A 20 -0.11 1.40 5.84
C LYS A 20 -1.26 0.52 6.26
N PHE A 21 -2.08 1.03 7.18
CA PHE A 21 -3.27 0.35 7.66
C PHE A 21 -4.49 1.23 7.45
N GLN A 22 -5.62 0.64 7.12
CA GLN A 22 -6.91 1.28 7.10
C GLN A 22 -7.64 0.90 8.38
N PHE A 23 -8.09 1.89 9.13
CA PHE A 23 -9.00 1.67 10.24
C PHE A 23 -10.34 1.15 9.71
N VAL A 24 -10.80 0.05 10.28
CA VAL A 24 -12.12 -0.52 10.01
C VAL A 24 -13.07 0.07 11.04
N GLU A 25 -13.94 0.97 10.58
CA GLU A 25 -14.96 1.59 11.42
C GLU A 25 -16.03 0.59 11.84
N ASP A 26 -16.43 0.65 13.11
CA ASP A 26 -17.73 0.12 13.56
C ASP A 26 -18.84 0.96 12.91
N GLU A 27 -19.97 0.32 12.60
CA GLU A 27 -21.01 0.77 11.66
C GLU A 27 -21.67 2.16 11.91
N ILE A 28 -21.29 2.87 12.97
CA ILE A 28 -21.90 4.13 13.43
C ILE A 28 -21.38 5.36 12.65
N TYR A 29 -20.26 5.26 11.92
CA TYR A 29 -19.61 6.39 11.24
C TYR A 29 -19.56 6.27 9.69
N LYS A 30 -20.43 5.41 9.11
CA LYS A 30 -20.57 5.12 7.67
C LYS A 30 -21.05 6.30 6.78
N GLU A 31 -20.66 7.55 7.03
CA GLU A 31 -21.00 8.65 6.11
C GLU A 31 -19.96 8.93 5.02
N ASN A 32 -18.70 8.50 5.15
CA ASN A 32 -17.67 8.84 4.15
C ASN A 32 -16.77 7.68 3.67
N GLY A 33 -17.29 6.45 3.65
CA GLY A 33 -16.97 5.38 2.69
C GLY A 33 -15.56 4.75 2.66
N ASN A 34 -14.50 5.44 3.06
CA ASN A 34 -13.13 4.95 3.03
C ASN A 34 -12.50 5.26 4.40
N GLY A 35 -12.46 4.26 5.29
CA GLY A 35 -11.91 4.41 6.64
C GLY A 35 -10.51 5.04 6.67
N ILE A 36 -10.12 5.60 7.81
CA ILE A 36 -8.88 6.39 7.96
C ILE A 36 -7.65 5.54 7.63
N VAL A 37 -6.81 6.00 6.70
CA VAL A 37 -5.49 5.40 6.44
C VAL A 37 -4.46 5.93 7.42
N ILE A 38 -3.64 5.02 7.92
CA ILE A 38 -2.71 5.17 9.04
C ILE A 38 -1.32 4.74 8.57
N ALA A 39 -0.31 5.53 8.92
CA ALA A 39 1.10 5.25 8.66
C ALA A 39 1.97 5.78 9.81
N LEU A 40 3.29 5.53 9.75
CA LEU A 40 4.26 6.24 10.59
C LEU A 40 4.83 7.47 9.88
N ASP A 41 5.09 8.54 10.62
CA ASP A 41 5.94 9.65 10.20
C ASP A 41 7.43 9.35 10.43
N GLU A 42 8.31 10.30 10.07
CA GLU A 42 9.77 10.18 10.23
C GLU A 42 10.21 10.04 11.69
N ASP A 43 9.41 10.55 12.63
CA ASP A 43 9.63 10.46 14.08
C ASP A 43 9.02 9.18 14.68
N GLY A 44 8.40 8.32 13.87
CA GLY A 44 7.74 7.09 14.32
C GLY A 44 6.37 7.31 14.98
N ARG A 45 5.74 8.47 14.79
CA ARG A 45 4.38 8.73 15.27
C ARG A 45 3.36 8.16 14.31
N VAL A 46 2.29 7.61 14.86
CA VAL A 46 1.16 7.10 14.09
C VAL A 46 0.29 8.28 13.62
N ILE A 47 0.30 8.52 12.31
CA ILE A 47 -0.35 9.66 11.65
C ILE A 47 -1.44 9.23 10.66
N ASN A 48 -2.39 10.12 10.39
CA ASN A 48 -3.34 9.97 9.28
C ASN A 48 -2.79 10.56 7.97
N GLU A 49 -3.59 10.50 6.91
CA GLU A 49 -3.24 11.06 5.59
C GLU A 49 -2.95 12.57 5.61
N ALA A 50 -3.48 13.31 6.59
CA ALA A 50 -3.20 14.73 6.79
C ALA A 50 -1.93 15.00 7.61
N GLY A 51 -1.15 13.96 7.95
CA GLY A 51 0.07 14.08 8.75
C GLY A 51 -0.18 14.35 10.24
N ARG A 52 -1.42 14.18 10.71
CA ARG A 52 -1.78 14.47 12.11
C ARG A 52 -1.64 13.22 12.96
N PRO A 53 -1.05 13.30 14.17
CA PRO A 53 -1.05 12.18 15.11
C PRO A 53 -2.47 11.74 15.47
N ILE A 54 -2.75 10.45 15.40
CA ILE A 54 -4.10 9.88 15.60
C ILE A 54 -4.16 8.66 16.52
N LEU A 55 -3.03 8.22 17.08
CA LEU A 55 -2.97 6.99 17.89
C LEU A 55 -3.98 6.97 19.05
N SER A 56 -4.17 8.14 19.69
CA SER A 56 -5.10 8.32 20.83
C SER A 56 -6.57 8.12 20.47
N ASN A 57 -6.91 8.06 19.18
CA ASN A 57 -8.29 7.95 18.73
C ASN A 57 -8.75 6.48 18.64
N PHE A 58 -7.85 5.53 18.89
CA PHE A 58 -8.13 4.10 18.78
C PHE A 58 -8.14 3.42 20.14
N SER A 59 -9.01 2.42 20.27
CA SER A 59 -9.03 1.51 21.42
C SER A 59 -8.24 0.24 21.09
N LEU A 60 -7.94 -0.57 22.11
CA LEU A 60 -7.31 -1.89 21.89
C LEU A 60 -8.19 -2.83 21.04
N SER A 61 -9.50 -2.61 21.02
CA SER A 61 -10.45 -3.38 20.23
C SER A 61 -10.60 -2.88 18.79
N SER A 62 -10.11 -1.67 18.48
CA SER A 62 -10.08 -1.12 17.12
C SER A 62 -9.47 -2.12 16.14
N LYS A 63 -10.10 -2.21 14.96
CA LYS A 63 -9.73 -3.14 13.90
C LYS A 63 -9.08 -2.39 12.75
N PHE A 64 -8.05 -3.00 12.19
CA PHE A 64 -7.24 -2.41 11.12
C PHE A 64 -7.03 -3.43 10.02
N ARG A 65 -7.16 -3.02 8.78
CA ARG A 65 -6.78 -3.82 7.60
C ARG A 65 -5.52 -3.26 7.01
N LEU A 66 -4.67 -4.11 6.51
CA LEU A 66 -3.45 -3.70 5.84
C LEU A 66 -3.78 -3.21 4.44
N VAL A 67 -3.23 -2.06 4.03
CA VAL A 67 -3.52 -1.41 2.72
C VAL A 67 -2.58 -1.97 1.63
N ASN A 68 -2.22 -3.25 1.73
CA ASN A 68 -1.16 -3.98 1.02
C ASN A 68 0.27 -3.70 1.52
N GLU A 69 1.03 -4.77 1.84
CA GLU A 69 2.47 -4.64 2.15
C GLU A 69 3.24 -4.38 0.85
N PRO A 70 4.24 -3.48 0.85
CA PRO A 70 5.15 -3.39 -0.26
C PRO A 70 5.93 -4.70 -0.39
N VAL A 71 6.02 -5.20 -1.60
CA VAL A 71 6.80 -6.39 -1.96
C VAL A 71 8.15 -5.97 -2.53
N SER A 72 9.08 -6.93 -2.65
CA SER A 72 10.31 -6.67 -3.39
C SER A 72 10.02 -6.42 -4.87
N VAL A 73 10.89 -5.66 -5.56
CA VAL A 73 10.83 -5.45 -7.03
C VAL A 73 10.70 -6.79 -7.76
N LYS A 74 11.47 -7.80 -7.30
CA LYS A 74 11.48 -9.15 -7.87
C LYS A 74 10.13 -9.84 -7.74
N GLU A 75 9.49 -9.74 -6.59
CA GLU A 75 8.16 -10.31 -6.36
C GLU A 75 7.08 -9.59 -7.17
N ALA A 76 7.15 -8.26 -7.25
CA ALA A 76 6.23 -7.48 -8.09
C ALA A 76 6.34 -7.92 -9.56
N PHE A 77 7.56 -8.01 -10.10
CA PHE A 77 7.73 -8.41 -11.50
C PHE A 77 7.32 -9.84 -11.75
N LYS A 78 7.58 -10.75 -10.81
CA LYS A 78 7.06 -12.11 -10.91
C LYS A 78 5.53 -12.13 -10.98
N ALA A 79 4.86 -11.36 -10.12
CA ALA A 79 3.40 -11.23 -10.14
C ALA A 79 2.89 -10.61 -11.47
N PHE A 80 3.63 -9.65 -12.03
CA PHE A 80 3.31 -9.05 -13.32
C PHE A 80 3.41 -10.05 -14.48
N GLU A 81 4.47 -10.87 -14.52
CA GLU A 81 4.60 -11.98 -15.47
C GLU A 81 3.49 -13.03 -15.31
N GLU A 82 2.95 -13.18 -14.08
CA GLU A 82 1.78 -14.01 -13.78
C GLU A 82 0.44 -13.33 -14.17
N GLY A 83 0.48 -12.15 -14.78
CA GLY A 83 -0.70 -11.44 -15.29
C GLY A 83 -1.37 -10.52 -14.28
N LYS A 84 -0.75 -10.24 -13.12
CA LYS A 84 -1.30 -9.32 -12.12
C LYS A 84 -0.90 -7.88 -12.41
N THR A 85 -1.78 -6.95 -12.06
CA THR A 85 -1.44 -5.53 -12.05
C THR A 85 -0.53 -5.22 -10.87
N ILE A 86 0.55 -4.48 -11.11
CA ILE A 86 1.43 -3.98 -10.05
C ILE A 86 1.48 -2.45 -10.08
N TYR A 87 1.88 -1.85 -8.97
CA TYR A 87 2.15 -0.41 -8.96
C TYR A 87 3.39 -0.09 -8.13
N CYS A 88 4.04 0.99 -8.51
CA CYS A 88 5.20 1.56 -7.84
C CYS A 88 4.82 2.92 -7.27
N ASP A 89 5.08 3.16 -5.98
CA ASP A 89 5.05 4.48 -5.36
C ASP A 89 6.49 5.00 -5.27
N ASN A 90 6.80 6.05 -6.02
CA ASN A 90 8.10 6.70 -6.05
C ASN A 90 7.92 8.21 -5.80
N GLU A 91 8.48 8.70 -4.69
CA GLU A 91 8.37 10.11 -4.26
C GLU A 91 6.91 10.63 -4.18
N GLY A 92 5.96 9.77 -3.81
CA GLY A 92 4.54 10.11 -3.71
C GLY A 92 3.77 10.06 -5.03
N ILE A 93 4.44 9.72 -6.14
CA ILE A 93 3.81 9.49 -7.44
C ILE A 93 3.59 7.99 -7.63
N ARG A 94 2.36 7.60 -7.96
CA ARG A 94 2.00 6.21 -8.25
C ARG A 94 2.05 5.91 -9.74
N TYR A 95 2.83 4.92 -10.12
CA TYR A 95 2.93 4.39 -11.47
C TYR A 95 2.33 2.99 -11.52
N TYR A 96 1.30 2.80 -12.34
CA TYR A 96 0.57 1.54 -12.47
C TYR A 96 1.03 0.81 -13.72
N TYR A 97 1.32 -0.48 -13.58
CA TYR A 97 1.78 -1.34 -14.64
C TYR A 97 0.78 -2.48 -14.80
N GLU A 98 -0.03 -2.37 -15.86
CA GLU A 98 -1.01 -3.37 -16.24
C GLU A 98 -0.40 -4.27 -17.33
N PRO A 99 -0.48 -5.60 -17.20
CA PRO A 99 0.11 -6.50 -18.18
C PRO A 99 -0.68 -6.43 -19.50
N GLU A 100 -0.02 -5.89 -20.53
CA GLU A 100 -0.54 -5.86 -21.89
C GLU A 100 0.29 -6.79 -22.79
N LEU A 101 -0.40 -7.74 -23.43
CA LEU A 101 0.20 -8.66 -24.39
C LEU A 101 0.40 -7.96 -25.72
N LEU A 102 1.67 -7.77 -26.11
CA LEU A 102 2.07 -7.33 -27.43
C LEU A 102 2.80 -8.47 -28.12
N GLY A 103 2.05 -9.26 -28.88
CA GLY A 103 2.54 -10.47 -29.54
C GLY A 103 2.90 -11.57 -28.54
N ARG A 104 4.20 -11.85 -28.38
CA ARG A 104 4.71 -12.89 -27.46
C ARG A 104 5.31 -12.33 -26.17
N CYS A 105 5.26 -11.01 -25.97
CA CYS A 105 5.86 -10.34 -24.83
C CYS A 105 4.81 -9.55 -24.05
N THR A 106 4.95 -9.54 -22.73
CA THR A 106 4.21 -8.64 -21.85
C THR A 106 4.99 -7.33 -21.73
N VAL A 107 4.34 -6.20 -21.99
CA VAL A 107 5.01 -4.90 -22.00
C VAL A 107 4.88 -4.23 -20.64
N LEU A 108 6.02 -3.99 -19.99
CA LEU A 108 6.09 -3.24 -18.73
C LEU A 108 6.14 -1.73 -19.01
N LYS A 109 4.97 -1.12 -19.20
CA LYS A 109 4.79 0.34 -19.34
C LYS A 109 3.78 0.85 -18.32
N ASN A 110 3.96 2.07 -17.86
CA ASN A 110 3.03 2.70 -16.94
C ASN A 110 1.84 3.36 -17.66
N GLN A 111 0.90 3.93 -16.90
CA GLN A 111 -0.28 4.63 -17.42
C GLN A 111 0.03 5.84 -18.33
N PHE A 112 1.27 6.33 -18.35
CA PHE A 112 1.74 7.40 -19.22
C PHE A 112 2.51 6.87 -20.45
N SER A 113 2.42 5.56 -20.72
CA SER A 113 3.17 4.87 -21.79
C SER A 113 4.69 5.01 -21.66
N LYS A 114 5.19 5.23 -20.43
CA LYS A 114 6.63 5.26 -20.14
C LYS A 114 7.08 3.91 -19.62
N ALA A 115 8.26 3.48 -20.06
CA ALA A 115 8.94 2.35 -19.46
C ALA A 115 9.33 2.67 -18.00
N ILE A 116 9.55 1.63 -17.22
CA ILE A 116 10.08 1.74 -15.87
C ILE A 116 11.44 2.45 -15.86
N SER A 117 11.65 3.33 -14.87
CA SER A 117 12.92 4.02 -14.65
C SER A 117 13.83 3.30 -13.65
N VAL A 118 15.14 3.60 -13.72
CA VAL A 118 16.12 3.13 -12.73
C VAL A 118 15.78 3.66 -11.33
N GLN A 119 15.22 4.87 -11.23
CA GLN A 119 14.84 5.44 -9.95
C GLN A 119 13.73 4.62 -9.27
N GLU A 120 12.72 4.18 -10.04
CA GLU A 120 11.66 3.29 -9.54
C GLU A 120 12.20 1.91 -9.13
N LEU A 121 13.18 1.38 -9.86
CA LEU A 121 13.82 0.10 -9.53
C LEU A 121 14.63 0.16 -8.22
N LEU A 122 15.32 1.27 -7.97
CA LEU A 122 16.22 1.40 -6.83
C LEU A 122 15.51 1.91 -5.56
N TYR A 123 14.53 2.80 -5.72
CA TYR A 123 13.94 3.55 -4.60
C TYR A 123 12.42 3.43 -4.52
N GLY A 124 11.78 2.89 -5.56
CA GLY A 124 10.33 2.73 -5.60
C GLY A 124 9.84 1.67 -4.62
N LYS A 125 8.68 1.93 -4.02
CA LYS A 125 7.94 0.95 -3.21
C LYS A 125 6.97 0.21 -4.12
N TRP A 126 7.09 -1.11 -4.20
CA TRP A 126 6.34 -1.93 -5.14
C TRP A 126 5.20 -2.66 -4.45
N PHE A 127 4.07 -2.76 -5.14
CA PHE A 127 2.86 -3.38 -4.61
C PHE A 127 2.19 -4.20 -5.70
N ILE A 128 1.50 -5.27 -5.29
CA ILE A 128 0.62 -6.05 -6.14
C ILE A 128 -0.79 -5.52 -5.89
N LYS A 129 -1.51 -5.16 -6.96
CA LYS A 129 -2.92 -4.80 -6.86
C LYS A 129 -3.71 -6.10 -6.63
N GLU A 130 -4.51 -6.16 -5.57
CA GLU A 130 -5.46 -7.27 -5.42
C GLU A 130 -6.60 -7.07 -6.43
N ASP A 131 -7.02 -8.15 -7.07
CA ASP A 131 -8.19 -8.14 -7.95
C ASP A 131 -9.45 -7.98 -7.07
N ASP A 132 -10.31 -7.01 -7.40
CA ASP A 132 -11.62 -6.81 -6.75
C ASP A 132 -12.57 -8.00 -7.00
#